data_AF-A0AAU6EFD9-F1
#
_entry.id   AF-A0AAU6EFD9-F1
#
_cell.length_a   1.000
_cell.length_b   1.000
_cell.length_c   1.000
_cell.angle_alpha   90.00
_cell.angle_beta   90.00
_cell.angle_gamma   90.00
#
_symmetry.space_group_name_H-M   'P 1'
#
loop_
_entity.id
_entity.type
_entity.pdbx_description
1 polymer ?
#
loop_
_entity_poly.entity_id
_entity_poly.type
_entity_poly.pdbx_seq_one_letter_code
_entity_poly.pdbx_strand_id
1 'polypeptide(L)'
;MTLITLRQAAVRFNLPFAALQKIAAADLLPAAGRHGDKLVIPTDVAQRIQARSAVALHHLLPTTTGSATMAVLRVDVAKHVSDEDRPYIGFRADLTPSDLLEALRGWWVGRPEKIAQTGILPVTLGGFVVAVLTGLSGWDTKLTNNGLIRHRFDARLAGYIGDLDAAINMIEIGTVDDLRIAELLLGKRLTSTSGGPIAYVSAAKASMQV
;
A
#
# COMPACT_ATOMS: atom_id res chain seq x y z
N MET A 1 25.18 18.74 2.30
CA MET A 1 24.10 17.75 2.12
C MET A 1 24.13 17.30 0.67
N THR A 2 24.30 16.01 0.41
CA THR A 2 24.35 15.48 -0.98
C THR A 2 22.93 15.20 -1.45
N LEU A 3 22.60 15.65 -2.66
CA LEU A 3 21.28 15.49 -3.27
C LEU A 3 21.39 14.52 -4.46
N ILE A 4 20.36 13.69 -4.64
CA ILE A 4 20.18 12.88 -5.84
C ILE A 4 18.86 13.24 -6.51
N THR A 5 18.83 13.17 -7.84
CA THR A 5 17.60 13.34 -8.60
C THR A 5 16.64 12.18 -8.34
N LEU A 6 15.34 12.42 -8.54
CA LEU A 6 14.33 11.37 -8.46
C LEU A 6 14.64 10.19 -9.42
N ARG A 7 15.25 10.45 -10.58
CA ARG A 7 15.66 9.39 -11.52
C ARG A 7 16.79 8.51 -10.94
N GLN A 8 17.78 9.12 -10.31
CA GLN A 8 18.84 8.38 -9.61
C GLN A 8 18.28 7.59 -8.43
N ALA A 9 17.35 8.17 -7.67
CA ALA A 9 16.65 7.47 -6.60
C ALA A 9 15.85 6.26 -7.12
N ALA A 10 15.16 6.37 -8.27
CA ALA A 10 14.42 5.26 -8.87
C ALA A 10 15.32 4.07 -9.22
N VAL A 11 16.49 4.34 -9.81
CA VAL A 11 17.53 3.32 -10.06
C VAL A 11 17.96 2.67 -8.75
N ARG A 12 18.23 3.48 -7.72
CA ARG A 12 18.67 3.00 -6.41
C ARG A 12 17.63 2.13 -5.70
N PHE A 13 16.35 2.47 -5.82
CA PHE A 13 15.26 1.69 -5.23
C PHE A 13 14.90 0.45 -6.06
N ASN A 14 15.49 0.29 -7.25
CA ASN A 14 15.10 -0.69 -8.24
C ASN A 14 13.59 -0.63 -8.52
N LEU A 15 13.12 0.57 -8.90
CA LEU A 15 11.72 0.87 -9.22
C LEU A 15 11.62 1.54 -10.59
N PRO A 16 10.51 1.33 -11.33
CA PRO A 16 10.19 2.17 -12.48
C PRO A 16 10.14 3.64 -12.08
N PHE A 17 10.70 4.53 -12.91
CA PHE A 17 10.68 5.97 -12.62
C PHE A 17 9.26 6.51 -12.38
N ALA A 18 8.29 6.03 -13.16
CA ALA A 18 6.87 6.38 -12.99
C ALA A 18 6.31 5.97 -11.61
N ALA A 19 6.76 4.85 -11.04
CA ALA A 19 6.33 4.43 -9.70
C ALA A 19 6.85 5.41 -8.64
N LEU A 20 8.10 5.87 -8.77
CA LEU A 20 8.66 6.85 -7.84
C LEU A 20 8.07 8.25 -8.04
N GLN A 21 7.68 8.63 -9.26
CA GLN A 21 6.92 9.86 -9.49
C GLN A 21 5.56 9.84 -8.78
N LYS A 22 4.87 8.68 -8.76
CA LYS A 22 3.62 8.52 -8.01
C LYS A 22 3.83 8.65 -6.51
N ILE A 23 4.89 8.04 -5.96
CA ILE A 23 5.25 8.18 -4.55
C ILE A 23 5.47 9.66 -4.19
N ALA A 24 6.24 10.39 -5.01
CA ALA A 24 6.44 11.83 -4.79
C ALA A 24 5.14 12.64 -4.90
N ALA A 25 4.29 12.35 -5.89
CA ALA A 25 3.02 13.05 -6.09
C ALA A 25 1.95 12.72 -5.04
N ALA A 26 2.13 11.64 -4.29
CA ALA A 26 1.32 11.29 -3.13
C ALA A 26 1.84 11.89 -1.82
N ASP A 27 2.82 12.80 -1.90
CA ASP A 27 3.46 13.50 -0.78
C ASP A 27 4.18 12.60 0.23
N LEU A 28 4.62 11.41 -0.22
CA LEU A 28 5.37 10.46 0.61
C LEU A 28 6.88 10.74 0.71
N LEU A 29 7.36 11.82 0.10
CA LEU A 29 8.75 12.25 0.15
C LEU A 29 8.81 13.74 0.55
N PRO A 30 8.44 14.09 1.79
CA PRO A 30 8.42 15.48 2.26
C PRO A 30 9.81 16.15 2.22
N ALA A 31 10.89 15.37 2.32
CA ALA A 31 12.26 15.85 2.15
C ALA A 31 12.62 16.16 0.68
N ALA A 32 11.73 15.85 -0.28
CA ALA A 32 11.97 16.18 -1.67
C ALA A 32 11.87 17.69 -1.89
N GLY A 33 12.88 18.23 -2.58
CA GLY A 33 12.93 19.63 -2.97
C GLY A 33 13.11 19.78 -4.47
N ARG A 34 13.10 21.03 -4.95
CA ARG A 34 13.47 21.36 -6.32
C ARG A 34 14.89 21.91 -6.35
N HIS A 35 15.68 21.44 -7.31
CA HIS A 35 16.96 22.05 -7.70
C HIS A 35 16.89 22.37 -9.19
N GLY A 36 16.52 23.63 -9.50
CA GLY A 36 16.02 24.01 -10.83
C GLY A 36 14.74 23.24 -11.16
N ASP A 37 14.66 22.66 -12.35
CA ASP A 37 13.51 21.88 -12.81
C ASP A 37 13.46 20.42 -12.29
N LYS A 38 14.49 20.00 -11.56
CA LYS A 38 14.64 18.61 -11.11
C LYS A 38 14.14 18.46 -9.68
N LEU A 39 13.26 17.48 -9.46
CA LEU A 39 12.96 16.99 -8.12
C LEU A 39 14.16 16.19 -7.60
N VAL A 40 14.60 16.53 -6.40
CA VAL A 40 15.76 15.94 -5.73
C VAL A 40 15.40 15.51 -4.32
N ILE A 41 16.04 14.47 -3.83
CA ILE A 41 15.94 14.02 -2.44
C ILE A 41 17.35 13.94 -1.82
N PRO A 42 17.49 14.12 -0.50
CA PRO A 42 18.75 13.89 0.19
C PRO A 42 19.23 12.44 0.03
N THR A 43 20.53 12.24 -0.17
CA THR A 43 21.13 10.92 -0.39
C THR A 43 20.94 9.98 0.81
N ASP A 44 20.94 10.52 2.02
CA ASP A 44 20.77 9.79 3.28
C ASP A 44 19.32 9.33 3.48
N VAL A 45 18.33 10.17 3.12
CA VAL A 45 16.90 9.79 3.03
C VAL A 45 16.75 8.60 2.09
N ALA A 46 17.35 8.67 0.89
CA ALA A 46 17.32 7.57 -0.06
C ALA A 46 18.00 6.30 0.48
N GLN A 47 19.08 6.42 1.25
CA GLN A 47 19.73 5.27 1.89
C GLN A 47 18.82 4.59 2.90
N ARG A 48 18.17 5.36 3.77
CA ARG A 48 17.26 4.85 4.79
C ARG A 48 16.05 4.14 4.15
N ILE A 49 15.45 4.72 3.13
CA ILE A 49 14.35 4.08 2.37
C ILE A 49 14.83 2.77 1.73
N GLN A 50 16.00 2.76 1.10
CA GLN A 50 16.56 1.57 0.45
C GLN A 50 16.88 0.45 1.45
N ALA A 51 17.33 0.79 2.66
CA ALA A 51 17.71 -0.17 3.69
C ALA A 51 16.51 -0.93 4.30
N ARG A 52 15.27 -0.50 4.03
CA ARG A 52 14.07 -1.17 4.55
C ARG A 52 13.93 -2.57 3.94
N SER A 53 13.80 -3.57 4.82
CA SER A 53 13.62 -4.96 4.41
C SER A 53 12.27 -5.19 3.71
N ALA A 54 12.24 -6.15 2.79
CA ALA A 54 10.99 -6.63 2.22
C ALA A 54 10.10 -7.28 3.29
N VAL A 55 8.79 -7.34 3.05
CA VAL A 55 7.85 -8.01 3.96
C VAL A 55 8.17 -9.50 4.05
N ALA A 56 8.38 -9.98 5.28
CA ALA A 56 8.48 -11.40 5.61
C ALA A 56 7.08 -12.03 5.75
N LEU A 57 6.50 -12.44 4.61
CA LEU A 57 5.11 -12.91 4.52
C LEU A 57 4.77 -14.10 5.43
N HIS A 58 5.75 -14.90 5.83
CA HIS A 58 5.55 -16.04 6.73
C HIS A 58 5.13 -15.64 8.16
N HIS A 59 5.34 -14.39 8.58
CA HIS A 59 4.83 -13.87 9.85
C HIS A 59 3.34 -13.46 9.80
N LEU A 60 2.77 -13.38 8.60
CA LEU A 60 1.41 -12.90 8.36
C LEU A 60 0.46 -14.00 7.85
N LEU A 61 1.01 -15.03 7.20
CA LEU A 61 0.24 -16.11 6.60
C LEU A 61 0.40 -17.40 7.42
N PRO A 62 -0.70 -18.04 7.86
CA PRO A 62 -0.63 -19.35 8.51
C PRO A 62 0.00 -20.38 7.56
N THR A 63 0.97 -21.15 8.06
CA THR A 63 1.60 -22.26 7.31
C THR A 63 0.67 -23.47 7.11
N THR A 64 -0.50 -23.47 7.75
CA THR A 64 -1.41 -24.63 7.85
C THR A 64 -2.50 -24.67 6.79
N THR A 65 -2.75 -23.59 6.04
CA THR A 65 -3.77 -23.57 4.97
C THR A 65 -3.10 -23.61 3.61
N GLY A 66 -3.47 -24.60 2.78
CA GLY A 66 -2.85 -24.92 1.49
C GLY A 66 -2.89 -23.85 0.38
N SER A 67 -3.17 -22.60 0.72
CA SER A 67 -2.96 -21.44 -0.16
C SER A 67 -2.44 -20.27 0.67
N ALA A 68 -1.12 -20.15 0.78
CA ALA A 68 -0.46 -19.05 1.47
C ALA A 68 -0.43 -17.81 0.56
N THR A 69 -1.60 -17.29 0.18
CA THR A 69 -1.73 -16.06 -0.60
C THR A 69 -2.49 -14.99 0.17
N MET A 70 -1.98 -13.76 0.15
CA MET A 70 -2.63 -12.57 0.69
C MET A 70 -3.00 -11.64 -0.46
N ALA A 71 -4.22 -11.09 -0.44
CA ALA A 71 -4.61 -10.04 -1.38
C ALA A 71 -3.89 -8.74 -1.04
N VAL A 72 -3.57 -7.95 -2.06
CA VAL A 72 -2.93 -6.64 -1.94
C VAL A 72 -3.70 -5.66 -2.81
N LEU A 73 -4.07 -4.52 -2.23
CA LEU A 73 -4.65 -3.42 -2.99
C LEU A 73 -3.52 -2.54 -3.53
N ARG A 74 -3.46 -2.36 -4.84
CA ARG A 74 -2.56 -1.43 -5.52
C ARG A 74 -3.36 -0.18 -5.88
N VAL A 75 -2.86 0.94 -5.42
CA VAL A 75 -3.50 2.24 -5.64
C VAL A 75 -2.64 3.13 -6.53
N ASP A 76 -3.28 4.14 -7.08
CA ASP A 76 -2.62 5.30 -7.65
C ASP A 76 -2.64 6.46 -6.65
N VAL A 77 -2.02 7.58 -7.03
CA VAL A 77 -2.13 8.85 -6.30
C VAL A 77 -3.61 9.21 -6.15
N ALA A 78 -4.02 9.62 -4.95
CA ALA A 78 -5.42 9.94 -4.70
C ALA A 78 -5.89 11.07 -5.61
N LYS A 79 -7.11 10.92 -6.11
CA LYS A 79 -7.83 11.93 -6.88
C LYS A 79 -9.27 12.00 -6.44
N HIS A 80 -9.88 13.17 -6.60
CA HIS A 80 -11.31 13.33 -6.42
C HIS A 80 -12.09 12.48 -7.42
N VAL A 81 -13.20 11.92 -6.96
CA VAL A 81 -14.17 11.20 -7.80
C VAL A 81 -15.56 11.72 -7.50
N SER A 82 -16.40 11.74 -8.52
CA SER A 82 -17.83 12.04 -8.41
C SER A 82 -18.62 10.76 -8.08
N ASP A 83 -18.18 10.00 -7.08
CA ASP A 83 -18.91 8.85 -6.53
C ASP A 83 -19.65 9.32 -5.27
N GLU A 84 -20.95 9.03 -5.16
CA GLU A 84 -21.73 9.39 -3.95
C GLU A 84 -21.16 8.77 -2.66
N ASP A 85 -20.50 7.62 -2.79
CA ASP A 85 -20.06 6.80 -1.66
C ASP A 85 -18.67 7.19 -1.10
N ARG A 86 -17.86 7.96 -1.85
CA ARG A 86 -16.51 8.36 -1.45
C ARG A 86 -16.01 9.61 -2.21
N PRO A 87 -15.37 10.56 -1.54
CA PRO A 87 -14.83 11.75 -2.19
C PRO A 87 -13.53 11.50 -2.99
N TYR A 88 -12.80 10.43 -2.67
CA TYR A 88 -11.49 10.12 -3.26
C TYR A 88 -11.37 8.65 -3.70
N ILE A 89 -10.47 8.41 -4.66
CA ILE A 89 -9.92 7.08 -4.94
C ILE A 89 -8.39 7.16 -4.97
N GLY A 90 -7.72 6.25 -4.30
CA GLY A 90 -6.25 6.17 -4.25
C GLY A 90 -5.66 6.56 -2.90
N PHE A 91 -4.38 6.93 -2.88
CA PHE A 91 -3.65 7.31 -1.67
C PHE A 91 -2.92 8.65 -1.82
N ARG A 92 -3.02 9.51 -0.80
CA ARG A 92 -2.13 10.65 -0.55
C ARG A 92 -1.90 10.77 0.96
N ALA A 93 -0.71 11.23 1.35
CA ALA A 93 -0.30 11.37 2.74
C ALA A 93 -1.08 12.45 3.52
N ASP A 94 -1.68 13.41 2.81
CA ASP A 94 -2.41 14.55 3.36
C ASP A 94 -3.91 14.29 3.60
N LEU A 95 -4.42 13.11 3.22
CA LEU A 95 -5.82 12.75 3.49
C LEU A 95 -6.03 12.46 4.98
N THR A 96 -7.21 12.83 5.48
CA THR A 96 -7.63 12.44 6.82
C THR A 96 -7.78 10.92 6.92
N PRO A 97 -7.61 10.32 8.11
CA PRO A 97 -7.82 8.89 8.29
C PRO A 97 -9.17 8.37 7.80
N SER A 98 -10.24 9.15 7.99
CA SER A 98 -11.58 8.82 7.50
C SER A 98 -11.65 8.84 5.99
N ASP A 99 -11.13 9.89 5.34
CA ASP A 99 -11.13 9.98 3.88
C ASP A 99 -10.26 8.87 3.26
N LEU A 100 -9.15 8.54 3.91
CA LEU A 100 -8.27 7.47 3.49
C LEU A 100 -8.97 6.10 3.59
N LEU A 101 -9.66 5.82 4.70
CA LEU A 101 -10.44 4.59 4.83
C LEU A 101 -11.51 4.50 3.72
N GLU A 102 -12.26 5.58 3.46
CA GLU A 102 -13.27 5.60 2.41
C GLU A 102 -12.69 5.42 1.00
N ALA A 103 -11.54 6.03 0.73
CA ALA A 103 -10.85 5.89 -0.55
C ALA A 103 -10.39 4.45 -0.82
N LEU A 104 -10.00 3.72 0.24
CA LEU A 104 -9.33 2.43 0.15
C LEU A 104 -10.27 1.23 0.34
N ARG A 105 -11.35 1.34 1.11
CA ARG A 105 -12.16 0.18 1.49
C ARG A 105 -13.03 -0.39 0.39
N GLY A 106 -13.15 0.24 -0.79
CA GLY A 106 -14.11 -0.33 -1.73
C GLY A 106 -14.26 0.16 -3.15
N TRP A 107 -15.30 -0.44 -3.71
CA TRP A 107 -15.66 -0.52 -5.12
C TRP A 107 -14.56 -1.11 -6.01
N TRP A 108 -13.95 -2.20 -5.52
CA TRP A 108 -12.92 -2.94 -6.23
C TRP A 108 -13.52 -4.14 -6.97
N VAL A 109 -12.99 -4.42 -8.17
CA VAL A 109 -13.28 -5.65 -8.89
C VAL A 109 -12.40 -6.76 -8.31
N GLY A 110 -12.96 -7.95 -8.09
CA GLY A 110 -12.21 -9.09 -7.58
C GLY A 110 -13.11 -10.21 -7.06
N ARG A 111 -12.51 -11.20 -6.42
CA ARG A 111 -13.23 -12.26 -5.69
C ARG A 111 -13.23 -11.91 -4.20
N PRO A 112 -14.34 -11.43 -3.64
CA PRO A 112 -14.34 -10.83 -2.32
C PRO A 112 -13.97 -11.83 -1.21
N GLU A 113 -14.35 -13.11 -1.35
CA GLU A 113 -13.98 -14.17 -0.40
C GLU A 113 -12.47 -14.36 -0.34
N LYS A 114 -11.79 -14.29 -1.49
CA LYS A 114 -10.32 -14.40 -1.55
C LYS A 114 -9.62 -13.15 -1.01
N ILE A 115 -10.22 -11.98 -1.17
CA ILE A 115 -9.67 -10.73 -0.65
C ILE A 115 -9.76 -10.70 0.87
N ALA A 116 -10.93 -11.08 1.41
CA ALA A 116 -11.19 -11.13 2.83
C ALA A 116 -10.53 -12.32 3.56
N GLN A 117 -10.04 -13.32 2.83
CA GLN A 117 -9.57 -14.60 3.39
C GLN A 117 -8.57 -14.47 4.55
N THR A 118 -7.65 -13.50 4.48
CA THR A 118 -6.63 -13.31 5.53
C THR A 118 -7.06 -12.33 6.62
N GLY A 119 -8.20 -11.64 6.44
CA GLY A 119 -8.61 -10.53 7.29
C GLY A 119 -7.74 -9.28 7.18
N ILE A 120 -6.71 -9.29 6.32
CA ILE A 120 -5.72 -8.23 6.12
C ILE A 120 -5.69 -7.86 4.62
N LEU A 121 -5.66 -6.57 4.33
CA LEU A 121 -5.46 -6.04 2.98
C LEU A 121 -4.41 -4.92 3.02
N PRO A 122 -3.13 -5.25 2.73
CA PRO A 122 -2.09 -4.25 2.55
C PRO A 122 -2.41 -3.41 1.32
N VAL A 123 -2.19 -2.11 1.43
CA VAL A 123 -2.37 -1.13 0.36
C VAL A 123 -1.01 -0.65 -0.10
N THR A 124 -0.76 -0.68 -1.41
CA THR A 124 0.54 -0.36 -1.99
C THR A 124 0.47 0.76 -3.01
N LEU A 125 1.46 1.65 -2.94
CA LEU A 125 1.73 2.67 -3.96
C LEU A 125 3.19 2.53 -4.40
N GLY A 126 3.42 2.36 -5.70
CA GLY A 126 4.77 2.18 -6.23
C GLY A 126 5.53 0.96 -5.65
N GLY A 127 4.81 -0.02 -5.09
CA GLY A 127 5.38 -1.24 -4.49
C GLY A 127 5.74 -1.14 -3.01
N PHE A 128 5.54 0.01 -2.36
CA PHE A 128 5.62 0.15 -0.91
C PHE A 128 4.24 0.01 -0.29
N VAL A 129 4.15 -0.64 0.87
CA VAL A 129 2.93 -0.64 1.68
C VAL A 129 2.76 0.75 2.30
N VAL A 130 1.69 1.44 1.93
CA VAL A 130 1.37 2.81 2.36
C VAL A 130 0.24 2.87 3.37
N ALA A 131 -0.61 1.84 3.40
CA ALA A 131 -1.66 1.66 4.39
C ALA A 131 -1.95 0.17 4.60
N VAL A 132 -2.59 -0.16 5.72
CA VAL A 132 -3.05 -1.52 6.02
C VAL A 132 -4.51 -1.46 6.46
N LEU A 133 -5.35 -2.21 5.76
CA LEU A 133 -6.73 -2.46 6.18
C LEU A 133 -6.84 -3.82 6.87
N THR A 134 -7.63 -3.89 7.94
CA THR A 134 -7.93 -5.13 8.68
C THR A 134 -9.42 -5.25 8.96
N GLY A 135 -9.84 -6.37 9.55
CA GLY A 135 -11.24 -6.57 9.94
C GLY A 135 -12.19 -6.82 8.77
N LEU A 136 -11.66 -7.32 7.64
CA LEU A 136 -12.39 -7.69 6.43
C LEU A 136 -13.37 -8.85 6.71
N SER A 137 -14.51 -8.53 7.31
CA SER A 137 -15.50 -9.49 7.83
C SER A 137 -16.78 -9.57 7.00
N GLY A 138 -17.00 -8.59 6.12
CA GLY A 138 -18.16 -8.49 5.24
C GLY A 138 -17.87 -7.59 4.03
N TRP A 139 -18.77 -7.62 3.05
CA TRP A 139 -18.70 -6.73 1.90
C TRP A 139 -20.07 -6.47 1.26
N ASP A 140 -20.26 -5.24 0.81
CA ASP A 140 -21.32 -4.86 -0.10
C ASP A 140 -20.91 -5.15 -1.54
N THR A 141 -21.92 -5.40 -2.40
CA THR A 141 -21.71 -5.64 -3.82
C THR A 141 -22.63 -4.75 -4.64
N LYS A 142 -22.09 -4.11 -5.68
CA LYS A 142 -22.89 -3.36 -6.66
C LYS A 142 -22.53 -3.72 -8.09
N LEU A 143 -23.54 -3.76 -8.96
CA LEU A 143 -23.39 -3.78 -10.41
C LEU A 143 -23.31 -2.32 -10.88
N THR A 144 -22.20 -1.94 -11.50
CA THR A 144 -22.05 -0.60 -12.06
C THR A 144 -22.69 -0.50 -13.44
N ASN A 145 -22.97 0.72 -13.90
CA ASN A 145 -23.65 1.00 -15.17
C ASN A 145 -22.93 0.41 -16.41
N ASN A 146 -21.63 0.10 -16.29
CA ASN A 146 -20.84 -0.57 -17.33
C ASN A 146 -20.80 -2.11 -17.20
N GLY A 147 -21.68 -2.70 -16.38
CA GLY A 147 -21.80 -4.15 -16.21
C GLY A 147 -20.74 -4.80 -15.31
N LEU A 148 -19.91 -4.02 -14.62
CA LEU A 148 -18.90 -4.56 -13.71
C LEU A 148 -19.47 -4.77 -12.30
N ILE A 149 -19.13 -5.89 -11.69
CA ILE A 149 -19.40 -6.14 -10.28
C ILE A 149 -18.24 -5.58 -9.45
N ARG A 150 -18.56 -4.77 -8.45
CA ARG A 150 -17.60 -4.16 -7.54
C ARG A 150 -18.00 -4.40 -6.09
N HIS A 151 -16.99 -4.54 -5.23
CA HIS A 151 -17.17 -4.84 -3.82
C HIS A 151 -16.60 -3.72 -2.93
N ARG A 152 -17.30 -3.40 -1.86
CA ARG A 152 -16.84 -2.52 -0.77
C ARG A 152 -16.78 -3.36 0.50
N PHE A 153 -15.66 -3.32 1.21
CA PHE A 153 -15.42 -4.17 2.36
C PHE A 153 -15.68 -3.41 3.66
N ASP A 154 -16.21 -4.12 4.65
CA ASP A 154 -16.12 -3.71 6.05
C ASP A 154 -14.66 -3.78 6.46
N ALA A 155 -14.07 -2.65 6.81
CA ALA A 155 -12.64 -2.57 7.07
C ALA A 155 -12.33 -1.51 8.12
N ARG A 156 -11.22 -1.72 8.82
CA ARG A 156 -10.59 -0.75 9.71
C ARG A 156 -9.23 -0.38 9.15
N LEU A 157 -8.83 0.87 9.30
CA LEU A 157 -7.50 1.33 8.95
C LEU A 157 -6.56 1.07 10.13
N ALA A 158 -5.75 0.01 10.05
CA ALA A 158 -4.78 -0.36 11.10
C ALA A 158 -3.61 0.63 11.18
N GLY A 159 -3.26 1.27 10.06
CA GLY A 159 -2.25 2.31 10.01
C GLY A 159 -1.91 2.72 8.58
N TYR A 160 -1.18 3.81 8.44
CA TYR A 160 -0.70 4.34 7.16
C TYR A 160 0.62 5.09 7.36
N ILE A 161 1.31 5.44 6.28
CA ILE A 161 2.53 6.25 6.35
C ILE A 161 2.26 7.66 5.83
N GLY A 162 2.79 8.68 6.51
CA GLY A 162 2.82 10.05 5.98
C GLY A 162 4.12 10.35 5.24
N ASP A 163 5.17 9.58 5.53
CA ASP A 163 6.51 9.79 4.99
C ASP A 163 7.20 8.43 4.81
N LEU A 164 7.77 8.22 3.63
CA LEU A 164 8.52 7.02 3.34
C LEU A 164 9.87 6.96 4.07
N ASP A 165 10.40 8.06 4.62
CA ASP A 165 11.64 8.09 5.40
C ASP A 165 11.41 7.92 6.91
N ALA A 166 10.55 8.74 7.53
CA ALA A 166 10.47 8.83 8.99
C ALA A 166 9.11 8.49 9.64
N ALA A 167 7.96 8.63 8.96
CA ALA A 167 6.66 8.60 9.64
C ALA A 167 5.76 7.40 9.27
N ILE A 168 5.68 6.43 10.18
CA ILE A 168 4.55 5.49 10.27
C ILE A 168 3.49 6.13 11.17
N ASN A 169 2.37 6.55 10.58
CA ASN A 169 1.21 7.05 11.30
C ASN A 169 0.31 5.87 11.69
N MET A 170 0.47 5.38 12.91
CA MET A 170 -0.46 4.40 13.46
C MET A 170 -1.71 5.11 13.95
N ILE A 171 -2.88 4.53 13.69
CA ILE A 171 -4.13 5.02 14.27
C ILE A 171 -4.31 4.30 15.60
N GLU A 172 -4.31 5.05 16.70
CA GLU A 172 -4.28 4.53 18.08
C GLU A 172 -5.50 3.67 18.47
N ILE A 173 -6.59 3.70 17.69
CA ILE A 173 -7.85 2.98 17.95
C ILE A 173 -7.82 1.56 17.32
N GLY A 174 -6.65 0.92 17.34
CA GLY A 174 -6.43 -0.43 16.80
C GLY A 174 -6.40 -1.51 17.88
N THR A 175 -6.62 -2.76 17.49
CA THR A 175 -6.28 -3.92 18.36
C THR A 175 -4.76 -4.09 18.44
N VAL A 176 -4.27 -4.85 19.43
CA VAL A 176 -2.83 -5.21 19.53
C VAL A 176 -2.33 -5.89 18.25
N ASP A 177 -3.18 -6.70 17.62
CA ASP A 177 -2.86 -7.33 16.34
C ASP A 177 -2.79 -6.32 15.18
N ASP A 178 -3.66 -5.31 15.15
CA ASP A 178 -3.62 -4.26 14.12
C ASP A 178 -2.29 -3.49 14.16
N LEU A 179 -1.80 -3.16 15.36
CA LEU A 179 -0.49 -2.52 15.57
C LEU A 179 0.64 -3.42 15.07
N ARG A 180 0.65 -4.68 15.50
CA ARG A 180 1.67 -5.66 15.08
C ARG A 180 1.70 -5.84 13.56
N ILE A 181 0.53 -5.94 12.92
CA ILE A 181 0.42 -6.09 11.46
C ILE A 181 0.92 -4.82 10.76
N ALA A 182 0.54 -3.63 11.26
CA ALA A 182 1.00 -2.36 10.72
C ALA A 182 2.53 -2.24 10.79
N GLU A 183 3.17 -2.57 11.93
CA GLU A 183 4.63 -2.63 12.08
C GLU A 183 5.31 -3.63 11.13
N LEU A 184 4.66 -4.77 10.90
CA LEU A 184 5.19 -5.80 10.01
C LEU A 184 5.14 -5.39 8.54
N LEU A 185 4.25 -4.48 8.14
CA LEU A 185 3.97 -4.16 6.75
C LEU A 185 4.37 -2.75 6.32
N LEU A 186 4.04 -1.72 7.10
CA LEU A 186 4.08 -0.32 6.65
C LEU A 186 5.50 0.11 6.25
N GLY A 187 5.58 0.82 5.12
CA GLY A 187 6.84 1.32 4.58
C GLY A 187 7.76 0.25 3.98
N LYS A 188 7.39 -1.04 4.05
CA LYS A 188 8.17 -2.13 3.45
C LYS A 188 7.74 -2.39 2.01
N ARG A 189 8.63 -3.02 1.26
CA ARG A 189 8.36 -3.42 -0.12
C ARG A 189 7.52 -4.69 -0.17
N LEU A 190 6.52 -4.66 -1.04
CA LEU A 190 5.68 -5.81 -1.35
C LEU A 190 5.54 -5.94 -2.87
N THR A 191 6.22 -6.94 -3.44
CA THR A 191 6.19 -7.18 -4.88
C THR A 191 5.03 -8.13 -5.21
N SER A 192 3.99 -7.61 -5.86
CA SER A 192 2.82 -8.40 -6.27
C SER A 192 2.76 -8.58 -7.78
N THR A 193 2.28 -9.73 -8.25
CA THR A 193 2.06 -10.02 -9.67
C THR A 193 0.57 -9.87 -10.01
N SER A 194 0.23 -9.02 -10.99
CA SER A 194 -1.06 -8.95 -11.75
C SER A 194 -1.25 -7.56 -12.37
N GLY A 195 -2.29 -7.38 -13.22
CA GLY A 195 -2.63 -6.13 -13.91
C GLY A 195 -3.71 -5.26 -13.25
N GLY A 196 -4.49 -5.77 -12.29
CA GLY A 196 -5.63 -5.07 -11.67
C GLY A 196 -5.32 -4.35 -10.34
N PRO A 197 -6.25 -3.58 -9.78
CA PRO A 197 -6.06 -2.95 -8.46
C PRO A 197 -5.90 -3.99 -7.36
N ILE A 198 -6.57 -5.14 -7.45
CA ILE A 198 -6.35 -6.26 -6.54
C ILE A 198 -5.29 -7.20 -7.15
N ALA A 199 -4.20 -7.37 -6.42
CA ALA A 199 -3.14 -8.33 -6.68
C ALA A 199 -3.06 -9.37 -5.56
N TYR A 200 -2.21 -10.38 -5.76
CA TYR A 200 -1.98 -11.42 -4.75
C TYR A 200 -0.48 -11.62 -4.58
N VAL A 201 -0.06 -11.85 -3.34
CA VAL A 201 1.31 -12.22 -2.98
C VAL A 201 1.29 -13.59 -2.32
N SER A 202 2.27 -14.42 -2.64
CA SER A 202 2.46 -15.71 -1.99
C SER A 202 3.67 -15.65 -1.07
N ALA A 203 3.56 -16.28 0.11
CA ALA A 203 4.76 -16.74 0.79
C ALA A 203 5.32 -17.88 -0.08
N ALA A 204 6.31 -17.60 -0.92
CA ALA A 204 7.02 -18.67 -1.60
C ALA A 204 7.48 -19.68 -0.54
N LYS A 205 7.27 -20.98 -0.76
CA LYS A 205 7.97 -22.01 0.00
C LYS A 205 9.44 -21.64 -0.08
N ALA A 206 10.08 -21.36 1.06
CA ALA A 206 11.52 -21.25 1.11
C ALA A 206 12.07 -22.52 0.47
N SER A 207 12.64 -22.41 -0.73
CA SER A 207 13.34 -23.50 -1.36
C SER A 207 14.51 -23.82 -0.44
N MET A 208 14.37 -24.91 0.31
CA MET A 208 15.47 -25.53 1.04
C MET A 208 16.48 -25.97 -0.01
N GLN A 209 17.52 -25.16 -0.21
CA GLN A 209 18.71 -25.63 -0.91
C GLN A 209 19.46 -26.51 0.09
N VAL A 210 19.45 -27.82 -0.21
CA VAL A 210 20.31 -28.86 0.36
C VAL A 210 21.75 -28.59 -0.10
#